data_AF-A0A5N0ED41-F1
#
_entry.id   AF-A0A5N0ED41-F1
#
_cell.length_a   1.000
_cell.length_b   1.000
_cell.length_c   1.000
_cell.angle_alpha   90.00
_cell.angle_beta   90.00
_cell.angle_gamma   90.00
#
_symmetry.space_group_name_H-M   'P 1'
#
loop_
_entity.id
_entity.type
_entity.pdbx_description
1 polymer ?
#
loop_
_entity_poly.entity_id
_entity_poly.type
_entity_poly.pdbx_seq_one_letter_code
_entity_poly.pdbx_strand_id
1 'polypeptide(L)'
;MPGGDETWNQDVRGETGTERLDRNWSTLIQELRVVQTGVQFLISALLIVPFQASFATLSHPLRVLYLITLCAAIGATVFLVAPVSWHRILFRRHRLGNVVAAAHRCAMAGIALLGIALTGAMVLVVSMVAGTVGGVIAGVTIAVLFLVAWLLAPWFWRGSSEPARDR
;
A
#
# COMPACT_ATOMS: atom_id res chain seq x y z
N MET A 1 15.09 -7.45 -35.05
CA MET A 1 14.83 -8.88 -34.72
C MET A 1 14.55 -9.01 -33.22
N PRO A 2 13.28 -9.05 -32.80
CA PRO A 2 12.89 -9.01 -31.38
C PRO A 2 12.65 -10.43 -30.81
N GLY A 3 13.72 -11.22 -30.64
CA GLY A 3 13.63 -12.59 -30.09
C GLY A 3 14.91 -13.12 -29.44
N GLY A 4 15.94 -12.29 -29.31
CA GLY A 4 17.22 -12.69 -28.70
C GLY A 4 17.17 -12.75 -27.18
N ASP A 5 16.36 -11.91 -26.56
CA ASP A 5 16.40 -11.66 -25.12
C ASP A 5 15.72 -12.78 -24.31
N GLU A 6 14.68 -13.40 -24.89
CA GLU A 6 13.96 -14.54 -24.31
C GLU A 6 14.75 -15.84 -24.45
N THR A 7 15.38 -16.05 -25.60
CA THR A 7 16.20 -17.23 -25.89
C THR A 7 17.51 -17.20 -25.09
N TRP A 8 18.16 -16.03 -24.97
CA TRP A 8 19.37 -15.87 -24.18
C TRP A 8 19.14 -16.07 -22.67
N ASN A 9 17.99 -15.66 -22.13
CA ASN A 9 17.65 -15.93 -20.72
C ASN A 9 17.34 -17.41 -20.44
N GLN A 10 16.73 -18.12 -21.39
CA GLN A 10 16.53 -19.57 -21.28
C GLN A 10 17.87 -20.32 -21.31
N ASP A 11 18.76 -19.96 -22.23
CA ASP A 11 20.06 -20.62 -22.42
C ASP A 11 21.06 -20.36 -21.28
N VAL A 12 21.02 -19.20 -20.62
CA VAL A 12 21.99 -18.85 -19.56
C VAL A 12 21.53 -19.27 -18.15
N ARG A 13 20.22 -19.38 -17.88
CA ARG A 13 19.70 -19.61 -16.51
C ARG A 13 18.78 -20.83 -16.34
N GLY A 14 18.23 -21.42 -17.40
CA GLY A 14 17.35 -22.59 -17.31
C GLY A 14 16.06 -22.36 -16.50
N GLU A 15 15.60 -21.11 -16.37
CA GLU A 15 14.51 -20.73 -15.46
C GLU A 15 13.13 -20.94 -16.10
N THR A 16 12.25 -21.69 -15.42
CA THR A 16 10.87 -21.90 -15.89
C THR A 16 10.01 -20.64 -15.64
N GLY A 17 8.96 -20.41 -16.47
CA GLY A 17 8.08 -19.25 -16.30
C GLY A 17 7.42 -19.14 -14.91
N THR A 18 7.21 -20.28 -14.24
CA THR A 18 6.75 -20.39 -12.85
C THR A 18 7.76 -19.88 -11.83
N GLU A 19 9.04 -20.12 -12.07
CA GLU A 19 10.14 -19.76 -11.17
C GLU A 19 10.44 -18.25 -11.24
N ARG A 20 10.26 -17.65 -12.43
CA ARG A 20 10.26 -16.20 -12.63
C ARG A 20 9.14 -15.50 -11.86
N LEU A 21 7.93 -16.06 -11.88
CA LEU A 21 6.78 -15.51 -11.14
C LEU A 21 6.98 -15.59 -9.62
N ASP A 22 7.59 -16.69 -9.15
CA ASP A 22 7.94 -16.88 -7.74
C ASP A 22 8.99 -15.85 -7.27
N ARG A 23 10.05 -15.62 -8.06
CA ARG A 23 11.02 -14.56 -7.79
C ARG A 23 10.38 -13.18 -7.71
N ASN A 24 9.61 -12.79 -8.73
CA ASN A 24 8.93 -11.49 -8.75
C ASN A 24 7.97 -11.32 -7.56
N TRP A 25 7.28 -12.39 -7.18
CA TRP A 25 6.41 -12.39 -6.01
C TRP A 25 7.19 -12.23 -4.70
N SER A 26 8.32 -12.92 -4.55
CA SER A 26 9.20 -12.80 -3.40
C SER A 26 9.71 -11.36 -3.21
N THR A 27 10.08 -10.69 -4.32
CA THR A 27 10.47 -9.28 -4.34
C THR A 27 9.30 -8.38 -3.91
N LEU A 28 8.09 -8.60 -4.46
CA LEU A 28 6.91 -7.82 -4.10
C LEU A 28 6.55 -7.96 -2.61
N ILE A 29 6.62 -9.17 -2.05
CA ILE A 29 6.39 -9.39 -0.61
C ILE A 29 7.46 -8.66 0.23
N GLN A 30 8.71 -8.65 -0.23
CA GLN A 30 9.78 -7.93 0.47
C GLN A 30 9.53 -6.42 0.48
N GLU A 31 9.11 -5.84 -0.65
CA GLU A 31 8.72 -4.43 -0.72
C GLU A 31 7.50 -4.13 0.16
N LEU A 32 6.48 -4.99 0.13
CA LEU A 32 5.29 -4.85 1.00
C LEU A 32 5.66 -4.93 2.49
N ARG A 33 6.69 -5.69 2.86
CA ARG A 33 7.16 -5.78 4.25
C ARG A 33 7.74 -4.45 4.75
N VAL A 34 8.38 -3.66 3.87
CA VAL A 34 8.87 -2.31 4.20
C VAL A 34 7.69 -1.38 4.50
N VAL A 35 6.60 -1.49 3.75
CA VAL A 35 5.39 -0.69 4.01
C VAL A 35 4.71 -1.16 5.31
N GLN A 36 4.68 -2.48 5.55
CA GLN A 36 4.04 -3.08 6.71
C GLN A 36 4.59 -2.55 8.04
N THR A 37 5.92 -2.38 8.16
CA THR A 37 6.52 -1.82 9.38
C THR A 37 6.08 -0.37 9.62
N GLY A 38 5.92 0.42 8.56
CA GLY A 38 5.35 1.78 8.64
C GLY A 38 3.92 1.79 9.17
N VAL A 39 3.06 0.86 8.72
CA VAL A 39 1.68 0.74 9.23
C VAL A 39 1.67 0.34 10.69
N GLN A 40 2.55 -0.57 11.11
CA GLN A 40 2.67 -0.99 12.50
C GLN A 40 3.03 0.17 13.42
N PHE A 41 3.97 1.02 12.99
CA PHE A 41 4.34 2.23 13.71
C PHE A 41 3.15 3.18 13.85
N LEU A 42 2.42 3.41 12.76
CA LEU A 42 1.22 4.24 12.75
C LEU A 42 0.16 3.72 13.75
N ILE A 43 -0.17 2.42 13.70
CA ILE A 43 -1.14 1.81 14.63
C ILE A 43 -0.67 1.96 16.08
N SER A 44 0.61 1.70 16.35
CA SER A 44 1.17 1.83 17.69
C SER A 44 1.05 3.26 18.22
N ALA A 45 1.38 4.24 17.37
CA ALA A 45 1.22 5.65 17.69
C ALA A 45 -0.25 6.00 17.98
N LEU A 46 -1.20 5.54 17.16
CA LEU A 46 -2.63 5.77 17.41
C LEU A 46 -3.12 5.11 18.70
N LEU A 47 -2.69 3.88 19.00
CA LEU A 47 -3.12 3.19 20.22
C LEU A 47 -2.66 3.87 21.52
N ILE A 48 -1.59 4.67 21.47
CA ILE A 48 -1.11 5.43 22.63
C ILE A 48 -1.99 6.67 22.90
N VAL A 49 -2.54 7.28 21.85
CA VAL A 49 -3.35 8.52 21.93
C VAL A 49 -4.46 8.49 22.99
N PRO A 50 -5.32 7.45 23.12
CA PRO A 50 -6.43 7.44 24.09
C PRO A 50 -5.98 7.42 25.55
N PHE A 51 -4.73 7.04 25.82
CA PHE A 51 -4.16 7.04 27.18
C PHE A 51 -3.52 8.38 27.56
N GLN A 52 -3.42 9.32 26.63
CA GLN A 52 -2.91 10.65 26.90
C GLN A 52 -3.96 11.50 27.61
N ALA A 53 -3.56 12.30 28.62
CA ALA A 53 -4.46 13.18 29.35
C ALA A 53 -5.25 14.14 28.43
N SER A 54 -4.62 14.59 27.35
CA SER A 54 -5.21 15.48 26.34
C SER A 54 -6.28 14.82 25.48
N PHE A 55 -6.43 13.49 25.51
CA PHE A 55 -7.50 12.82 24.76
C PHE A 55 -8.89 13.15 25.32
N ALA A 56 -9.00 13.30 26.63
CA ALA A 56 -10.25 13.65 27.30
C ALA A 56 -10.77 15.05 26.90
N THR A 57 -9.89 15.94 26.46
CA THR A 57 -10.24 17.29 26.01
C THR A 57 -10.53 17.38 24.51
N LEU A 58 -10.36 16.28 23.75
CA LEU A 58 -10.71 16.26 22.32
C LEU A 58 -12.20 16.43 22.11
N SER A 59 -12.54 17.25 21.13
CA SER A 59 -13.91 17.43 20.66
C SER A 59 -14.45 16.13 20.04
N HIS A 60 -15.76 15.94 20.13
CA HIS A 60 -16.45 14.77 19.57
C HIS A 60 -16.07 14.46 18.10
N PRO A 61 -16.01 15.42 17.15
CA PRO A 61 -15.63 15.11 15.78
C PRO A 61 -14.21 14.57 15.63
N LEU A 62 -13.24 15.06 16.43
CA LEU A 62 -11.88 14.52 16.41
C LEU A 62 -11.82 13.09 16.96
N ARG A 63 -12.64 12.75 17.96
CA ARG A 63 -12.72 11.37 18.47
C ARG A 63 -13.26 10.40 17.42
N VAL A 64 -14.28 10.81 16.66
CA VAL A 64 -14.82 10.00 15.55
C VAL A 64 -13.76 9.84 14.45
N LEU A 65 -13.08 10.93 14.07
CA LEU A 65 -11.99 10.88 13.09
C LEU A 65 -10.86 9.95 13.55
N TYR A 66 -10.50 9.97 14.83
CA TYR A 66 -9.53 9.06 15.43
C TYR A 66 -9.94 7.59 15.26
N LEU A 67 -11.20 7.24 15.58
CA LEU A 67 -11.69 5.87 15.43
C LEU A 67 -11.68 5.42 13.97
N ILE A 68 -12.12 6.28 13.04
CA ILE A 68 -12.09 5.99 11.60
C ILE A 68 -10.65 5.75 11.14
N THR A 69 -9.72 6.61 11.58
CA THR A 69 -8.29 6.52 11.23
C THR A 69 -7.67 5.22 11.75
N LEU A 70 -7.98 4.83 12.99
CA LEU A 70 -7.50 3.59 13.59
C LEU A 70 -8.06 2.36 12.87
N CYS A 71 -9.37 2.34 12.59
CA CYS A 71 -9.99 1.26 11.82
C CYS A 71 -9.39 1.16 10.40
N ALA A 72 -9.13 2.29 9.75
CA ALA A 72 -8.46 2.31 8.45
C ALA A 72 -7.04 1.73 8.52
N ALA A 73 -6.25 2.09 9.54
CA ALA A 73 -4.90 1.55 9.74
C ALA A 73 -4.89 0.03 10.00
N ILE A 74 -5.80 -0.45 10.85
CA ILE A 74 -5.97 -1.89 11.12
C ILE A 74 -6.43 -2.62 9.85
N GLY A 75 -7.41 -2.05 9.13
CA GLY A 75 -7.87 -2.58 7.85
C GLY A 75 -6.74 -2.67 6.83
N ALA A 76 -5.93 -1.62 6.71
CA ALA A 76 -4.75 -1.61 5.85
C ALA A 76 -3.81 -2.78 6.17
N THR A 77 -3.52 -3.02 7.46
CA THR A 77 -2.70 -4.15 7.91
C THR A 77 -3.31 -5.49 7.47
N VAL A 78 -4.61 -5.70 7.68
CA VAL A 78 -5.29 -6.96 7.28
C VAL A 78 -5.16 -7.20 5.78
N PHE A 79 -5.40 -6.17 4.97
CA PHE A 79 -5.31 -6.27 3.51
C PHE A 79 -3.87 -6.43 3.00
N LEU A 80 -2.89 -5.81 3.66
CA LEU A 80 -1.45 -5.94 3.31
C LEU A 80 -0.86 -7.29 3.72
N VAL A 81 -1.39 -7.94 4.76
CA VAL A 81 -0.96 -9.28 5.20
C VAL A 81 -1.60 -10.39 4.35
N ALA A 82 -2.76 -10.14 3.73
CA ALA A 82 -3.48 -11.12 2.92
C ALA A 82 -2.64 -11.83 1.82
N PRO A 83 -1.77 -11.16 1.04
CA PRO A 83 -0.92 -11.80 0.02
C PRO A 83 0.05 -12.82 0.63
N VAL A 84 0.60 -12.52 1.82
CA VAL A 84 1.54 -13.41 2.53
C VAL A 84 0.85 -14.72 2.91
N SER A 85 -0.39 -14.64 3.41
CA SER A 85 -1.20 -15.82 3.72
C SER A 85 -1.54 -16.63 2.47
N TRP A 86 -1.82 -15.94 1.36
CA TRP A 86 -2.26 -16.58 0.13
C TRP A 86 -1.15 -17.38 -0.56
N HIS A 87 0.10 -16.89 -0.52
CA HIS A 87 1.27 -17.65 -0.98
C HIS A 87 1.33 -19.04 -0.33
N ARG A 88 1.12 -19.11 0.99
CA ARG A 88 1.19 -20.36 1.78
C ARG A 88 0.07 -21.34 1.45
N ILE A 89 -1.11 -20.84 1.10
CA ILE A 89 -2.31 -21.66 0.81
C ILE A 89 -2.31 -22.14 -0.64
N LEU A 90 -1.85 -21.32 -1.59
CA LEU A 90 -2.07 -21.59 -3.00
C LEU A 90 -0.96 -22.36 -3.70
N PHE A 91 0.26 -22.36 -3.16
CA PHE A 91 1.30 -23.30 -3.58
C PHE A 91 0.83 -24.76 -3.46
N ARG A 92 -0.09 -25.06 -2.54
CA ARG A 92 -0.71 -26.39 -2.41
C ARG A 92 -1.78 -26.71 -3.47
N ARG A 93 -2.25 -25.77 -4.30
CA ARG A 93 -3.41 -25.98 -5.19
C ARG A 93 -3.21 -25.69 -6.69
N HIS A 94 -2.03 -25.27 -7.16
CA HIS A 94 -1.68 -25.15 -8.59
C HIS A 94 -2.69 -24.38 -9.49
N ARG A 95 -3.56 -23.52 -8.94
CA ARG A 95 -4.53 -22.70 -9.71
C ARG A 95 -4.15 -21.22 -9.66
N LEU A 96 -3.13 -20.85 -10.45
CA LEU A 96 -2.37 -19.60 -10.33
C LEU A 96 -3.09 -18.33 -10.86
N GLY A 97 -4.02 -18.44 -11.81
CA GLY A 97 -4.56 -17.25 -12.52
C GLY A 97 -5.44 -16.30 -11.69
N ASN A 98 -6.51 -16.79 -11.06
CA ASN A 98 -7.48 -15.92 -10.36
C ASN A 98 -6.95 -15.31 -9.06
N VAL A 99 -5.87 -15.86 -8.54
CA VAL A 99 -5.34 -15.48 -7.23
C VAL A 99 -4.47 -14.24 -7.30
N VAL A 100 -3.61 -14.15 -8.31
CA VAL A 100 -2.69 -13.02 -8.44
C VAL A 100 -3.49 -11.72 -8.56
N ALA A 101 -4.61 -11.76 -9.31
CA ALA A 101 -5.54 -10.65 -9.41
C ALA A 101 -6.23 -10.32 -8.06
N ALA A 102 -6.63 -11.33 -7.27
CA ALA A 102 -7.23 -11.11 -5.95
C ALA A 102 -6.22 -10.51 -4.96
N ALA A 103 -4.99 -11.03 -4.92
CA ALA A 103 -3.93 -10.52 -4.06
C ALA A 103 -3.51 -9.09 -4.44
N HIS A 104 -3.45 -8.78 -5.74
CA HIS A 104 -3.19 -7.43 -6.22
C HIS A 104 -4.30 -6.44 -5.79
N ARG A 105 -5.57 -6.84 -5.88
CA ARG A 105 -6.69 -6.03 -5.37
C ARG A 105 -6.61 -5.81 -3.86
N CYS A 106 -6.27 -6.83 -3.09
CA CYS A 106 -6.07 -6.70 -1.65
C CYS A 106 -4.92 -5.74 -1.32
N ALA A 107 -3.77 -5.87 -2.00
CA ALA A 107 -2.64 -4.97 -1.80
C ALA A 107 -3.02 -3.52 -2.12
N MET A 108 -3.70 -3.27 -3.25
CA MET A 108 -4.18 -1.93 -3.60
C MET A 108 -5.17 -1.37 -2.57
N ALA A 109 -6.13 -2.18 -2.11
CA ALA A 109 -7.07 -1.77 -1.06
C ALA A 109 -6.35 -1.44 0.26
N GLY A 110 -5.34 -2.23 0.63
CA GLY A 110 -4.52 -2.00 1.81
C GLY A 110 -3.74 -0.69 1.75
N ILE A 111 -3.11 -0.39 0.61
CA ILE A 111 -2.38 0.88 0.42
C ILE A 111 -3.35 2.08 0.42
N ALA A 112 -4.52 1.94 -0.20
CA ALA A 112 -5.55 2.99 -0.17
C ALA A 112 -6.02 3.29 1.26
N LEU A 113 -6.30 2.25 2.06
CA LEU A 113 -6.65 2.40 3.48
C LEU A 113 -5.50 3.02 4.29
N LEU A 114 -4.26 2.67 3.99
CA LEU A 114 -3.09 3.29 4.61
C LEU A 114 -3.02 4.79 4.31
N GLY A 115 -3.27 5.21 3.07
CA GLY A 115 -3.33 6.62 2.69
C GLY A 115 -4.40 7.39 3.47
N ILE A 116 -5.58 6.81 3.63
CA ILE A 116 -6.66 7.37 4.46
C ILE A 116 -6.21 7.50 5.92
N ALA A 117 -5.57 6.45 6.46
CA ALA A 117 -5.08 6.46 7.84
C ALA A 117 -3.99 7.51 8.07
N LEU A 118 -3.04 7.66 7.14
CA LEU A 118 -1.99 8.69 7.23
C LEU A 118 -2.58 10.10 7.14
N THR A 119 -3.54 10.31 6.23
CA THR A 119 -4.25 11.58 6.09
C THR A 119 -5.01 11.93 7.37
N GLY A 120 -5.79 10.99 7.90
CA GLY A 120 -6.55 11.15 9.15
C GLY A 120 -5.63 11.43 10.34
N ALA A 121 -4.52 10.70 10.45
CA ALA A 121 -3.53 10.92 11.51
C ALA A 121 -2.93 12.33 11.44
N MET A 122 -2.58 12.81 10.24
CA MET A 122 -2.06 14.17 10.07
C MET A 122 -3.09 15.24 10.42
N VAL A 123 -4.35 15.07 9.99
CA VAL A 123 -5.45 15.96 10.37
C VAL A 123 -5.60 16.01 11.89
N LEU A 124 -5.56 14.87 12.58
CA LEU A 124 -5.69 14.81 14.04
C LEU A 124 -4.56 15.55 14.75
N VAL A 125 -3.30 15.27 14.37
CA VAL A 125 -2.12 15.89 14.98
C VAL A 125 -2.13 17.39 14.77
N VAL A 126 -2.34 17.85 13.53
CA VAL A 126 -2.31 19.30 13.23
C VAL A 126 -3.54 20.01 13.80
N SER A 127 -4.72 19.36 13.81
CA SER A 127 -5.90 19.94 14.46
C SER A 127 -5.71 20.15 15.95
N MET A 128 -4.96 19.26 16.61
CA MET A 128 -4.64 19.39 18.03
C MET A 128 -3.67 20.54 18.30
N VAL A 129 -2.69 20.76 17.41
CA VAL A 129 -1.62 21.75 17.61
C VAL A 129 -1.99 23.14 17.09
N ALA A 130 -2.60 23.22 15.91
CA ALA A 130 -2.87 24.47 15.17
C ALA A 130 -4.38 24.74 14.96
N GLY A 131 -5.25 23.93 15.56
CA GLY A 131 -6.69 24.05 15.42
C GLY A 131 -7.23 23.54 14.08
N THR A 132 -8.55 23.61 13.90
CA THR A 132 -9.27 22.99 12.79
C THR A 132 -8.77 23.41 11.41
N VAL A 133 -8.43 24.69 11.22
CA VAL A 133 -7.95 25.22 9.92
C VAL A 133 -6.61 24.60 9.53
N GLY A 134 -5.66 24.52 10.47
CA GLY A 134 -4.39 23.84 10.24
C GLY A 134 -4.59 22.37 9.90
N GLY A 135 -5.50 21.70 10.63
CA GLY A 135 -5.90 20.31 10.36
C GLY A 135 -6.41 20.09 8.95
N VAL A 136 -7.30 20.96 8.47
CA VAL A 136 -7.84 20.89 7.10
C VAL A 136 -6.74 21.08 6.06
N ILE A 137 -5.87 22.08 6.22
CA ILE A 137 -4.76 22.33 5.29
C ILE A 137 -3.84 21.11 5.21
N ALA A 138 -3.48 20.55 6.36
CA ALA A 138 -2.63 19.36 6.42
C ALA A 138 -3.30 18.14 5.78
N GLY A 139 -4.60 17.94 6.05
CA GLY A 139 -5.39 16.87 5.43
C GLY A 139 -5.46 16.99 3.91
N VAL A 140 -5.76 18.19 3.39
CA VAL A 140 -5.78 18.45 1.95
C VAL A 140 -4.40 18.23 1.35
N THR A 141 -3.34 18.69 2.01
CA THR A 141 -1.97 18.52 1.52
C THR A 141 -1.60 17.04 1.39
N ILE A 142 -1.82 16.25 2.43
CA ILE A 142 -1.52 14.81 2.40
C ILE A 142 -2.44 14.07 1.42
N ALA A 143 -3.73 14.40 1.37
CA ALA A 143 -4.67 13.80 0.43
C ALA A 143 -4.26 14.08 -1.03
N VAL A 144 -3.85 15.33 -1.34
CA VAL A 144 -3.35 15.69 -2.66
C VAL A 144 -2.06 14.96 -2.97
N LEU A 145 -1.10 14.89 -2.05
CA LEU A 145 0.14 14.13 -2.25
C LEU A 145 -0.14 12.65 -2.52
N PHE A 146 -1.08 12.06 -1.78
CA PHE A 146 -1.50 10.68 -1.98
C PHE A 146 -2.19 10.48 -3.34
N LEU A 147 -3.11 11.37 -3.70
CA LEU A 147 -3.79 11.34 -5.00
C LEU A 147 -2.82 11.56 -6.16
N VAL A 148 -1.86 12.48 -6.02
CA VAL A 148 -0.80 12.71 -7.00
C VAL A 148 0.03 11.44 -7.12
N ALA A 149 0.54 10.87 -6.04
CA ALA A 149 1.28 9.61 -6.11
C ALA A 149 0.44 8.48 -6.75
N TRP A 150 -0.85 8.40 -6.44
CA TRP A 150 -1.76 7.36 -6.93
C TRP A 150 -2.23 7.58 -8.37
N LEU A 151 -2.32 8.82 -8.86
CA LEU A 151 -2.73 9.16 -10.23
C LEU A 151 -1.53 9.26 -11.16
N LEU A 152 -0.38 9.73 -10.67
CA LEU A 152 0.86 9.79 -11.44
C LEU A 152 1.48 8.39 -11.61
N ALA A 153 1.38 7.48 -10.63
CA ALA A 153 1.89 6.12 -10.80
C ALA A 153 1.28 5.37 -12.02
N PRO A 154 -0.05 5.34 -12.22
CA PRO A 154 -0.67 4.82 -13.44
C PRO A 154 -0.27 5.58 -14.70
N TRP A 155 -0.07 6.90 -14.61
CA TRP A 155 0.23 7.74 -15.77
C TRP A 155 1.66 7.54 -16.28
N PHE A 156 2.64 7.44 -15.36
CA PHE A 156 4.02 7.12 -15.72
C PHE A 156 4.15 5.69 -16.26
N TRP A 157 3.39 4.74 -15.75
CA TRP A 157 3.42 3.35 -16.26
C TRP A 157 2.74 3.20 -17.62
N ARG A 158 1.82 4.10 -17.98
CA ARG A 158 1.24 4.18 -19.33
C ARG A 158 2.18 4.85 -20.35
N GLY A 159 3.13 5.68 -19.90
CA GLY A 159 4.04 6.42 -20.77
C GLY A 159 5.21 5.60 -21.34
N SER A 160 5.61 4.51 -20.69
CA SER A 160 6.78 3.70 -21.11
C SER A 160 6.48 2.66 -22.19
N SER A 161 5.27 2.66 -22.76
CA SER A 161 4.97 1.87 -23.96
C SER A 161 5.38 2.65 -25.20
N GLU A 162 6.65 3.04 -25.31
CA GLU A 162 7.18 3.49 -26.61
C GLU A 162 7.17 2.28 -27.55
N PRO A 163 6.42 2.32 -28.66
CA PRO A 163 6.45 1.26 -29.66
C PRO A 163 7.87 1.20 -30.21
N ALA A 164 8.53 0.06 -30.07
CA ALA A 164 9.75 -0.25 -30.82
C ALA A 164 9.46 -0.02 -32.31
N ARG A 165 9.92 1.11 -32.83
CA ARG A 165 9.72 1.52 -34.20
C ARG A 165 10.89 0.96 -34.99
N ASP A 166 10.64 -0.18 -35.63
CA ASP A 166 11.51 -0.82 -36.61
C ASP A 166 11.96 0.19 -37.69
N ARG A 167 13.26 0.25 -37.95
CA ARG A 167 13.88 0.70 -39.20
C ARG A 167 15.09 -0.18 -39.50
#